data_AF-X1H9Q3-F1
#
_entry.id   AF-X1H9Q3-F1
#
_cell.length_a   1.000
_cell.length_b   1.000
_cell.length_c   1.000
_cell.angle_alpha   90.00
_cell.angle_beta   90.00
_cell.angle_gamma   90.00
#
_symmetry.space_group_name_H-M   'P 1'
#
loop_
_entity.id
_entity.type
_entity.pdbx_description
1 polymer ?
#
loop_
_entity_poly.entity_id
_entity_poly.type
_entity_poly.pdbx_seq_one_letter_code
_entity_poly.pdbx_strand_id
1 'polypeptide(L)'
;PPENKEVKTSIKKVKGTVLNFSISKQVILNHTGEEVYKFLKSKFLEDYKKRKEEIIKREKSKPDRIPITSISIKKYLDKYIRYWRGQHSRMKTESGKSMAIHYIDAYQSVRVSILGKLLPEEKNGL
;
A
#
# COMPACT_ATOMS: atom_id res chain seq x y z
N PRO A 1 -41.87 -15.09 6.05
CA PRO A 1 -40.48 -14.75 6.42
C PRO A 1 -39.91 -13.68 5.48
N PRO A 2 -39.62 -12.45 5.93
CA PRO A 2 -39.06 -11.45 5.03
C PRO A 2 -37.56 -11.69 4.84
N GLU A 3 -37.15 -11.81 3.58
CA GLU A 3 -35.77 -11.97 3.13
C GLU A 3 -34.87 -10.81 3.60
N ASN A 4 -33.81 -11.16 4.34
CA ASN A 4 -32.71 -10.24 4.66
C ASN A 4 -31.91 -9.92 3.39
N LYS A 5 -32.37 -8.95 2.60
CA LYS A 5 -31.58 -8.38 1.50
C LYS A 5 -30.56 -7.39 2.07
N GLU A 6 -29.29 -7.78 2.11
CA GLU A 6 -28.16 -6.88 2.40
C GLU A 6 -28.20 -5.68 1.44
N VAL A 7 -28.24 -4.46 1.99
CA VAL A 7 -28.11 -3.25 1.17
C VAL A 7 -26.66 -2.78 1.27
N LYS A 8 -25.92 -3.00 0.18
CA LYS A 8 -24.56 -2.45 -0.01
C LYS A 8 -24.69 -0.99 -0.44
N THR A 9 -24.66 -0.07 0.51
CA THR A 9 -24.54 1.36 0.20
C THR A 9 -23.09 1.69 -0.13
N SER A 10 -22.81 1.93 -1.41
CA SER A 10 -21.51 2.39 -1.89
C SER A 10 -21.29 3.85 -1.50
N ILE A 11 -20.37 4.11 -0.57
CA ILE A 11 -19.96 5.48 -0.19
C ILE A 11 -18.77 5.92 -1.06
N LYS A 12 -18.87 7.13 -1.61
CA LYS A 12 -17.93 7.75 -2.57
C LYS A 12 -16.47 7.68 -2.11
N LYS A 13 -15.59 7.31 -3.06
CA LYS A 13 -14.13 7.39 -2.97
C LYS A 13 -13.68 8.79 -2.52
N VAL A 14 -13.08 8.87 -1.34
CA VAL A 14 -12.18 9.98 -0.97
C VAL A 14 -10.80 9.37 -0.71
N LYS A 15 -9.87 9.67 -1.61
CA LYS A 15 -8.41 9.40 -1.51
C LYS A 15 -8.01 7.99 -1.01
N GLY A 16 -8.21 6.99 -1.87
CA GLY A 16 -7.41 5.76 -1.86
C GLY A 16 -7.71 4.72 -0.77
N THR A 17 -8.62 4.97 0.16
CA THR A 17 -9.02 3.99 1.18
C THR A 17 -10.49 3.63 1.01
N VAL A 18 -10.78 2.43 0.51
CA VAL A 18 -12.15 1.89 0.50
C VAL A 18 -12.39 1.27 1.87
N LEU A 19 -13.17 1.96 2.70
CA LEU A 19 -13.66 1.42 3.97
C LEU A 19 -15.06 0.85 3.74
N ASN A 20 -15.15 -0.49 3.76
CA ASN A 20 -16.43 -1.19 3.73
C ASN A 20 -17.00 -1.27 5.15
N PHE A 21 -18.00 -0.45 5.45
CA PHE A 21 -18.78 -0.56 6.68
C PHE A 21 -20.05 -1.37 6.41
N SER A 22 -20.23 -2.47 7.14
CA SER A 22 -21.53 -3.14 7.21
C SER A 22 -22.33 -2.55 8.38
N ILE A 23 -23.53 -2.06 8.08
CA ILE A 23 -24.49 -1.51 9.04
C ILE A 23 -25.78 -2.33 8.89
N SER A 24 -26.32 -2.86 9.98
CA SER A 24 -27.59 -3.57 9.95
C SER A 24 -28.74 -2.60 9.63
N LYS A 25 -29.66 -3.01 8.73
CA LYS A 25 -30.86 -2.23 8.38
C LYS A 25 -31.69 -1.81 9.60
N GLN A 26 -31.73 -2.66 10.64
CA GLN A 26 -32.47 -2.38 11.88
C GLN A 26 -31.91 -1.16 12.64
N VAL A 27 -30.61 -0.91 12.53
CA VAL A 27 -29.97 0.26 13.17
C VAL A 27 -30.37 1.56 12.46
N ILE A 28 -30.49 1.52 11.13
CA ILE A 28 -30.88 2.68 10.31
C ILE A 28 -32.38 3.00 10.47
N LEU A 29 -33.22 1.97 10.62
CA LEU A 29 -34.67 2.13 10.72
C LEU A 29 -35.16 2.60 12.10
N ASN A 30 -34.41 2.35 13.17
CA ASN A 30 -34.84 2.60 14.55
C ASN A 30 -34.18 3.82 15.21
N HIS A 31 -33.32 4.55 14.49
CA HIS A 31 -32.56 5.67 15.05
C HIS A 31 -32.68 6.91 14.17
N THR A 32 -32.63 8.08 14.80
CA THR A 32 -32.60 9.36 14.10
C THR A 32 -31.31 9.50 13.27
N GLY A 33 -31.33 10.33 12.24
CA GLY A 33 -30.15 10.57 11.40
C GLY A 33 -28.92 11.05 12.20
N GLU A 34 -29.14 11.79 13.30
CA GLU A 34 -28.06 12.21 14.21
C GLU A 34 -27.44 11.05 14.99
N GLU A 35 -28.24 10.10 15.47
CA GLU A 35 -27.77 8.93 16.21
C GLU A 35 -26.97 7.99 15.31
N VAL A 36 -27.45 7.77 14.08
CA VAL A 36 -26.71 7.00 13.08
C VAL A 36 -25.39 7.68 12.73
N TYR A 37 -25.37 9.01 12.59
CA TYR A 37 -24.14 9.78 12.34
C TYR A 37 -23.15 9.67 13.50
N LYS A 38 -23.62 9.84 14.75
CA LYS A 38 -22.77 9.69 15.96
C LYS A 38 -22.16 8.30 16.05
N PHE A 39 -22.96 7.26 15.80
CA PHE A 39 -22.50 5.87 15.76
C PHE A 39 -21.41 5.65 14.69
N LEU A 40 -21.65 6.10 13.46
CA LEU A 40 -20.67 5.95 12.38
C LEU A 40 -19.39 6.73 12.62
N LYS A 41 -19.50 7.94 13.17
CA LYS A 41 -18.35 8.77 13.52
C LYS A 41 -17.51 8.12 14.62
N SER A 42 -18.15 7.55 15.65
CA SER A 42 -17.47 6.81 16.72
C SER A 42 -16.75 5.57 16.18
N LYS A 43 -17.44 4.73 15.42
CA LYS A 43 -16.86 3.52 14.80
C LYS A 43 -15.68 3.84 13.88
N PHE A 44 -15.80 4.89 13.07
CA PHE A 44 -14.71 5.38 12.23
C PHE A 44 -13.50 5.82 13.05
N LEU A 45 -13.72 6.55 14.15
CA LEU A 45 -12.64 7.03 15.01
C LEU A 45 -11.88 5.87 15.67
N GLU A 46 -12.59 4.84 16.12
CA GLU A 46 -12.00 3.63 16.71
C GLU A 46 -11.16 2.87 15.70
N ASP A 47 -11.70 2.58 14.51
CA ASP A 47 -10.98 1.91 13.44
C ASP A 47 -9.72 2.70 13.01
N TYR A 48 -9.84 4.02 12.93
CA TYR A 48 -8.72 4.89 12.61
C TYR A 48 -7.62 4.83 13.69
N LYS A 49 -8.00 4.93 14.98
CA LYS A 49 -7.06 4.82 16.10
C LYS A 49 -6.34 3.48 16.08
N LYS A 50 -7.08 2.37 15.92
CA LYS A 50 -6.53 1.02 15.87
C LYS A 50 -5.51 0.85 14.74
N ARG A 51 -5.84 1.29 13.51
CA ARG A 51 -4.91 1.24 12.38
C ARG A 51 -3.67 2.10 12.63
N LYS A 52 -3.83 3.30 13.19
CA LYS A 52 -2.71 4.18 13.51
C LYS A 52 -1.77 3.53 14.54
N GLU A 53 -2.32 2.89 15.56
CA GLU A 53 -1.54 2.14 16.56
C GLU A 53 -0.82 0.95 15.96
N GLU A 54 -1.46 0.19 15.07
CA GLU A 54 -0.82 -0.92 14.34
C GLU A 54 0.35 -0.44 13.47
N ILE A 55 0.20 0.69 12.79
CA ILE A 55 1.27 1.32 12.01
C ILE A 55 2.43 1.72 12.93
N ILE A 56 2.15 2.43 14.02
CA ILE A 56 3.16 2.84 15.01
C ILE A 56 3.88 1.63 15.59
N LYS A 57 3.17 0.54 15.92
CA LYS A 57 3.75 -0.69 16.44
C LYS A 57 4.66 -1.36 15.41
N ARG A 58 4.27 -1.39 14.13
CA ARG A 58 5.09 -1.90 13.03
C ARG A 58 6.32 -1.05 12.75
N GLU A 59 6.23 0.26 12.96
CA GLU A 59 7.36 1.17 12.80
C GLU A 59 8.35 1.06 13.97
N LYS A 60 7.86 1.05 15.21
CA LYS A 60 8.68 0.86 16.42
C LYS A 60 9.40 -0.49 16.48
N SER A 61 8.86 -1.51 15.81
CA SER A 61 9.48 -2.85 15.76
C SER A 61 10.51 -3.01 14.65
N LYS A 62 10.71 -2.01 13.78
CA LYS A 62 11.80 -2.05 12.81
C LYS A 62 13.08 -1.61 13.52
N PRO A 63 14.18 -2.36 13.38
CA PRO A 63 15.45 -1.94 13.94
C PRO A 63 15.90 -0.64 13.25
N ASP A 64 16.37 0.34 14.03
CA ASP A 64 16.92 1.60 13.51
C ASP A 64 18.10 1.37 12.55
N ARG A 65 18.79 0.25 12.70
CA ARG A 65 19.93 -0.15 11.87
C ARG A 65 19.73 -1.54 11.34
N ILE A 66 19.86 -1.69 10.03
CA ILE A 66 19.93 -2.99 9.37
C ILE A 66 21.42 -3.34 9.26
N PRO A 67 21.87 -4.47 9.82
CA PRO A 67 23.24 -4.92 9.62
C PRO A 67 23.58 -4.99 8.12
N ILE A 68 24.71 -4.41 7.75
CA ILE A 68 25.21 -4.46 6.36
C ILE A 68 25.79 -5.85 6.15
N THR A 69 25.00 -6.71 5.52
CA THR A 69 25.36 -8.08 5.16
C THR A 69 25.11 -8.27 3.68
N SER A 70 25.81 -9.22 3.05
CA SER A 70 25.59 -9.52 1.62
C SER A 70 24.11 -9.83 1.32
N ILE A 71 23.42 -10.50 2.25
CA ILE A 71 21.98 -10.83 2.15
C ILE A 71 21.11 -9.57 2.21
N SER A 72 21.38 -8.65 3.15
CA SER A 72 20.58 -7.42 3.28
C SER A 72 20.81 -6.46 2.10
N ILE A 73 22.05 -6.34 1.62
CA ILE A 73 22.40 -5.58 0.41
C ILE A 73 21.69 -6.18 -0.81
N LYS A 74 21.78 -7.50 -1.01
CA LYS A 74 21.09 -8.18 -2.11
C LYS A 74 19.58 -7.93 -2.07
N LYS A 75 18.95 -8.09 -0.90
CA LYS A 75 17.51 -7.87 -0.73
C LYS A 75 17.12 -6.43 -1.03
N TYR A 76 17.94 -5.46 -0.61
CA TYR A 76 17.74 -4.05 -0.92
C TYR A 76 17.83 -3.79 -2.43
N LEU A 77 18.96 -4.13 -3.06
CA LEU A 77 19.17 -3.90 -4.49
C LEU A 77 18.13 -4.62 -5.35
N ASP A 78 17.85 -5.89 -5.07
CA ASP A 78 16.82 -6.67 -5.80
C ASP A 78 15.44 -6.00 -5.71
N LYS A 79 15.07 -5.48 -4.52
CA LYS A 79 13.80 -4.78 -4.30
C LYS A 79 13.71 -3.50 -5.10
N TYR A 80 14.75 -2.67 -5.09
CA TYR A 80 14.73 -1.39 -5.81
C TYR A 80 14.76 -1.57 -7.33
N ILE A 81 15.53 -2.53 -7.84
CA ILE A 81 15.52 -2.84 -9.28
C ILE A 81 14.11 -3.26 -9.73
N ARG A 82 13.44 -4.16 -8.98
CA ARG A 82 12.05 -4.58 -9.30
C ARG A 82 11.06 -3.42 -9.18
N TYR A 83 11.20 -2.58 -8.16
CA TYR A 83 10.37 -1.39 -8.00
C TYR A 83 10.47 -0.49 -9.23
N TRP A 84 11.69 -0.15 -9.65
CA TRP A 84 11.92 0.74 -10.79
C TRP A 84 11.49 0.14 -12.12
N ARG A 85 11.67 -1.17 -12.34
CA ARG A 85 11.07 -1.88 -13.49
C ARG A 85 9.55 -1.69 -13.56
N GLY A 86 8.86 -1.73 -12.43
CA GLY A 86 7.43 -1.46 -12.35
C GLY A 86 7.01 0.01 -12.53
N GLN A 87 7.95 0.96 -12.49
CA GLN A 87 7.69 2.39 -12.66
C GLN A 87 7.98 2.92 -14.07
N HIS A 88 8.37 2.06 -15.02
CA HIS A 88 8.86 2.47 -16.34
C HIS A 88 7.90 3.41 -17.11
N SER A 89 6.58 3.19 -16.96
CA SER A 89 5.54 4.02 -17.59
C SER A 89 5.07 5.22 -16.76
N ARG A 90 5.33 5.23 -15.44
CA ARG A 90 4.75 6.18 -14.48
C ARG A 90 5.65 7.36 -14.16
N MET A 91 6.97 7.18 -14.22
CA MET A 91 7.93 8.23 -13.90
C MET A 91 8.66 8.68 -15.16
N LYS A 92 8.18 9.78 -15.74
CA LYS A 92 8.77 10.44 -16.90
C LYS A 92 9.39 11.77 -16.50
N THR A 93 10.49 12.13 -17.15
CA THR A 93 11.06 13.48 -17.09
C THR A 93 10.12 14.48 -17.80
N GLU A 94 10.39 15.77 -17.64
CA GLU A 94 9.71 16.83 -18.41
C GLU A 94 9.82 16.62 -19.93
N SER A 95 10.91 15.99 -20.38
CA SER A 95 11.14 15.57 -21.76
C SER A 95 10.49 14.23 -22.16
N GLY A 96 9.64 13.65 -21.31
CA GLY A 96 8.90 12.42 -21.59
C GLY A 96 9.72 11.12 -21.51
N LYS A 97 11.00 11.18 -21.16
CA LYS A 97 11.89 10.01 -21.03
C LYS A 97 11.66 9.30 -19.70
N SER A 98 11.70 7.98 -19.68
CA SER A 98 11.54 7.21 -18.45
C SER A 98 12.73 7.42 -17.53
N MET A 99 12.51 8.01 -16.35
CA MET A 99 13.57 8.18 -15.35
C MET A 99 13.97 6.83 -14.73
N ALA A 100 13.08 5.85 -14.80
CA ALA A 100 13.29 4.52 -14.23
C ALA A 100 14.51 3.81 -14.81
N ILE A 101 14.84 4.04 -16.09
CA ILE A 101 15.98 3.37 -16.74
C ILE A 101 17.31 3.74 -16.08
N HIS A 102 17.50 5.01 -15.70
CA HIS A 102 18.72 5.49 -15.07
C HIS A 102 18.88 4.92 -13.65
N TYR A 103 17.79 4.81 -12.91
CA TYR A 103 17.82 4.17 -11.60
C TYR A 103 18.09 2.67 -11.71
N ILE A 104 17.46 1.97 -12.66
CA ILE A 104 17.72 0.54 -12.88
C ILE A 104 19.21 0.31 -13.17
N ASP A 105 19.79 1.12 -14.06
CA ASP A 105 21.21 1.04 -14.41
C ASP A 105 22.10 1.29 -13.19
N ALA A 106 21.84 2.35 -12.43
CA ALA A 106 22.59 2.67 -11.20
C ALA A 106 22.50 1.56 -10.14
N TYR A 107 21.33 0.95 -9.93
CA TYR A 107 21.20 -0.16 -8.98
C TYR A 107 21.84 -1.46 -9.50
N GLN A 108 21.77 -1.73 -10.81
CA GLN A 108 22.39 -2.90 -11.42
C GLN A 108 23.92 -2.81 -11.39
N SER A 109 24.51 -1.63 -11.63
CA SER A 109 25.96 -1.44 -11.57
C SER A 109 26.52 -1.72 -10.17
N VAL A 110 25.88 -1.19 -9.12
CA VAL A 110 26.22 -1.48 -7.72
C VAL A 110 26.04 -2.97 -7.42
N ARG A 111 24.97 -3.58 -7.90
CA ARG A 111 24.70 -4.99 -7.69
C ARG A 111 25.74 -5.90 -8.34
N VAL A 112 26.16 -5.59 -9.56
CA VAL A 112 27.21 -6.34 -10.26
C VAL A 112 28.54 -6.17 -9.54
N SER A 113 28.87 -4.95 -9.11
CA SER A 113 30.09 -4.67 -8.35
C SER A 113 30.19 -5.48 -7.05
N ILE A 114 29.08 -5.59 -6.30
CA ILE A 114 29.07 -6.27 -5.00
C ILE A 114 28.82 -7.78 -5.10
N LEU A 115 27.92 -8.21 -6.00
CA LEU A 115 27.42 -9.60 -6.07
C LEU A 115 27.87 -10.37 -7.32
N GLY A 116 28.61 -9.72 -8.23
CA GLY A 116 29.18 -10.33 -9.43
C GLY A 116 28.18 -10.71 -10.53
N LYS A 117 26.89 -10.35 -10.38
CA LYS A 117 25.86 -10.71 -11.37
C LYS A 117 24.75 -9.68 -11.46
N LEU A 118 24.11 -9.62 -12.64
CA LEU A 118 22.90 -8.84 -12.87
C LEU A 118 21.68 -9.51 -12.24
N LEU A 119 20.66 -8.70 -11.90
CA LEU A 119 19.33 -9.25 -11.62
C LEU A 119 18.64 -9.49 -12.97
N PRO A 120 18.30 -10.74 -13.33
CA PRO A 120 17.63 -11.03 -14.60
C PRO A 120 16.31 -10.28 -14.70
N GLU A 121 15.93 -9.91 -15.92
CA GLU A 121 14.58 -9.44 -16.18
C GLU A 121 13.60 -10.58 -15.97
N GLU A 122 12.50 -10.30 -15.28
CA GLU A 122 11.40 -11.24 -15.23
C GLU A 122 10.82 -11.28 -16.64
N LYS A 123 10.96 -12.43 -17.32
CA LYS A 123 10.26 -12.72 -18.57
C LYS A 123 8.76 -12.82 -18.26
N ASN A 124 8.12 -11.69 -17.99
CA ASN A 124 6.68 -11.60 -18.09
C ASN A 124 6.41 -11.43 -19.58
N GLY A 125 5.87 -12.49 -20.19
CA GLY A 125 5.51 -12.54 -21.60
C GLY A 125 4.76 -11.28 -22.02
N LEU A 126 5.24 -10.70 -23.13
CA LEU A 126 4.43 -9.87 -24.01
C LEU A 126 3.19 -10.66 -24.46
#